data_AF-A0A8H3SGQ8-F1
#
_entry.id   AF-A0A8H3SGQ8-F1
#
_cell.length_a   1.000
_cell.length_b   1.000
_cell.length_c   1.000
_cell.angle_alpha   90.00
_cell.angle_beta   90.00
_cell.angle_gamma   90.00
#
_symmetry.space_group_name_H-M   'P 1'
#
loop_
_entity.id
_entity.type
_entity.pdbx_description
1 polymer ?
#
loop_
_entity_poly.entity_id
_entity_poly.type
_entity_poly.pdbx_seq_one_letter_code
_entity_poly.pdbx_strand_id
1 'polypeptide(L)'
;MLLALVQSADLDRKDYGKQHLFGARALITSMLQDTSMSTTNDPAVWLCLGVYLYWDMCTSFLVDPCEPQALNLFNISNAVHRMGDWHHPMYGTCSGLLLIIANVGRYCRQILDAPQKRNLMHEAVLEAQLTTWKPVPPNPGLGHLYEAFRNHGLTFLYRARAHAQSSCLGDPDSSEAQEHLIQQYAEETVHHLMQIPATSYYLNFQSLPLLTAGSELTKSNHFLRDQVRDRLRAIYSLNRLPANMLALQLLEELWDARDSGHPSFWLRHTLQKDWRLLLG
;
A
#
# COMPACT_ATOMS: atom_id res chain seq x y z
N MET A 1 5.83 0.96 12.23
CA MET A 1 6.16 1.62 13.54
C MET A 1 7.63 1.54 13.97
N LEU A 2 8.23 0.39 14.34
CA LEU A 2 9.64 0.33 14.82
C LEU A 2 10.69 0.76 13.77
N LEU A 3 10.37 0.68 12.48
CA LEU A 3 11.28 1.07 11.39
C LEU A 3 10.92 2.41 10.74
N ALA A 4 9.68 2.89 10.87
CA ALA A 4 9.37 4.29 10.61
C ALA A 4 10.12 5.21 11.60
N LEU A 5 10.57 4.68 12.75
CA LEU A 5 11.53 5.35 13.62
C LEU A 5 12.91 5.54 12.95
N VAL A 6 13.32 4.67 12.02
CA VAL A 6 14.57 4.85 11.26
C VAL A 6 14.45 6.06 10.34
N GLN A 7 13.31 6.24 9.67
CA GLN A 7 13.01 7.48 8.93
C GLN A 7 12.80 8.71 9.84
N SER A 8 12.55 8.52 11.13
CA SER A 8 12.49 9.65 12.09
C SER A 8 13.88 10.07 12.60
N ALA A 9 14.87 9.17 12.51
CA ALA A 9 16.24 9.44 12.92
C ALA A 9 17.05 10.14 11.82
N ASP A 10 16.72 9.88 10.55
CA ASP A 10 17.36 10.50 9.40
C ASP A 10 16.36 11.39 8.64
N LEU A 11 16.68 12.69 8.51
CA LEU A 11 15.86 13.66 7.76
C LEU A 11 15.93 13.44 6.24
N ASP A 12 16.72 12.46 5.79
CA ASP A 12 16.86 12.14 4.38
C ASP A 12 15.58 11.52 3.84
N ARG A 13 14.83 12.34 3.09
CA ARG A 13 13.60 11.95 2.40
C ARG A 13 13.81 10.88 1.33
N LYS A 14 15.06 10.52 1.05
CA LYS A 14 15.46 9.47 0.09
C LYS A 14 15.64 8.11 0.74
N ASP A 15 15.93 8.04 2.05
CA ASP A 15 16.06 6.75 2.73
C ASP A 15 14.71 6.28 3.25
N TYR A 16 14.23 5.13 2.74
CA TYR A 16 13.02 4.46 3.21
C TYR A 16 13.32 3.23 4.09
N GLY A 17 14.58 3.07 4.52
CA GLY A 17 15.02 1.90 5.26
C GLY A 17 15.28 0.69 4.37
N LYS A 18 15.68 0.92 3.11
CA LYS A 18 15.89 -0.13 2.09
C LYS A 18 16.74 -1.30 2.61
N GLN A 19 17.87 -1.01 3.26
CA GLN A 19 18.77 -2.04 3.77
C GLN A 19 18.11 -2.89 4.85
N HIS A 20 17.28 -2.29 5.70
CA HIS A 20 16.55 -3.02 6.72
C HIS A 20 15.47 -3.92 6.09
N LEU A 21 14.77 -3.45 5.05
CA LEU A 21 13.79 -4.26 4.31
C LEU A 21 14.47 -5.51 3.72
N PHE A 22 15.68 -5.33 3.16
CA PHE A 22 16.47 -6.42 2.58
C PHE A 22 17.01 -7.38 3.63
N GLY A 23 17.47 -6.86 4.77
CA GLY A 23 17.85 -7.68 5.92
C GLY A 23 16.69 -8.52 6.44
N ALA A 24 15.51 -7.91 6.62
CA ALA A 24 14.30 -8.62 7.03
C ALA A 24 13.90 -9.70 6.03
N ARG A 25 13.95 -9.40 4.72
CA ARG A 25 13.70 -10.37 3.66
C ARG A 25 14.66 -11.57 3.73
N ALA A 26 15.94 -11.33 3.92
CA ALA A 26 16.95 -12.38 4.03
C ALA A 26 16.69 -13.26 5.26
N LEU A 27 16.36 -12.65 6.40
CA LEU A 27 16.01 -13.35 7.64
C LEU A 27 14.78 -14.24 7.46
N ILE A 28 13.69 -13.71 6.90
CA ILE A 28 12.47 -14.49 6.63
C ILE A 28 12.75 -15.64 5.67
N THR A 29 13.53 -15.39 4.62
CA THR A 29 13.91 -16.45 3.67
C THR A 29 14.66 -17.57 4.37
N SER A 30 15.61 -17.23 5.26
CA SER A 30 16.34 -18.22 6.06
C SER A 30 15.41 -19.00 7.00
N MET A 31 14.50 -18.31 7.70
CA MET A 31 13.52 -18.95 8.59
C MET A 31 12.60 -19.93 7.85
N LEU A 32 12.19 -19.59 6.62
CA LEU A 32 11.33 -20.44 5.79
C LEU A 32 12.06 -21.61 5.13
N GLN A 33 13.38 -21.51 4.95
CA GLN A 33 14.23 -22.57 4.38
C GLN A 33 14.71 -23.57 5.43
N ASP A 34 14.76 -23.17 6.69
CA ASP A 34 15.19 -24.04 7.78
C ASP A 34 14.15 -25.14 8.04
N THR A 35 14.43 -26.32 7.47
CA THR A 35 13.66 -27.55 7.63
C THR A 35 14.11 -28.38 8.84
N SER A 36 15.15 -27.95 9.56
CA SER A 36 15.70 -28.70 10.71
C SER A 36 14.82 -28.60 11.96
N MET A 37 14.05 -27.52 12.05
CA MET A 37 13.00 -27.36 13.05
C MET A 37 11.70 -27.97 12.50
N SER A 38 10.85 -28.52 13.37
CA SER A 38 9.46 -28.84 13.02
C SER A 38 8.61 -27.55 12.87
N THR A 39 9.17 -26.52 12.23
CA THR A 39 8.78 -25.10 12.18
C THR A 39 7.63 -24.80 11.24
N THR A 40 7.00 -25.81 10.62
CA THR A 40 5.90 -25.57 9.67
C THR A 40 4.74 -24.78 10.28
N ASN A 41 4.60 -24.75 11.62
CA ASN A 41 3.61 -23.98 12.36
C ASN A 41 4.16 -23.19 13.57
N ASP A 42 5.42 -22.72 13.55
CA ASP A 42 5.94 -21.89 14.66
C ASP A 42 5.28 -20.49 14.66
N PRO A 43 4.53 -20.11 15.72
CA PRO A 43 3.91 -18.78 15.81
C PRO A 43 4.91 -17.63 15.73
N ALA A 44 6.17 -17.82 16.16
CA ALA A 44 7.20 -16.80 16.06
C ALA A 44 7.59 -16.53 14.60
N VAL A 45 7.67 -17.57 13.77
CA VAL A 45 7.93 -17.45 12.33
C VAL A 45 6.77 -16.73 11.65
N TRP A 46 5.52 -17.07 11.99
CA TRP A 46 4.34 -16.39 11.43
C TRP A 46 4.23 -14.93 11.86
N LEU A 47 4.58 -14.62 13.11
CA LEU A 47 4.68 -13.23 13.58
C LEU A 47 5.70 -12.45 12.75
N CYS A 48 6.92 -12.96 12.62
CA CYS A 48 7.98 -12.32 11.84
C CYS A 48 7.58 -12.15 10.36
N LEU A 49 7.02 -13.20 9.75
CA LEU A 49 6.53 -13.16 8.37
C LEU A 49 5.43 -12.10 8.22
N GLY A 50 4.48 -12.04 9.16
CA GLY A 50 3.39 -11.10 9.08
C GLY A 50 3.80 -9.64 9.26
N VAL A 51 4.78 -9.36 10.12
CA VAL A 51 5.41 -8.04 10.23
C VAL A 51 6.11 -7.66 8.92
N TYR A 52 6.87 -8.60 8.34
CA TYR A 52 7.53 -8.40 7.05
C TYR A 52 6.52 -8.12 5.93
N LEU A 53 5.41 -8.86 5.84
CA LEU A 53 4.40 -8.67 4.80
C LEU A 53 3.75 -7.29 4.86
N TYR A 54 3.46 -6.79 6.06
CA TYR A 54 2.94 -5.44 6.23
C TYR A 54 3.95 -4.41 5.72
N TRP A 55 5.22 -4.58 6.06
CA TRP A 55 6.27 -3.67 5.61
C TRP A 55 6.54 -3.76 4.10
N ASP A 56 6.59 -4.96 3.53
CA ASP A 56 6.75 -5.19 2.10
C ASP A 56 5.57 -4.59 1.32
N MET A 57 4.34 -4.69 1.84
CA MET A 57 3.17 -4.00 1.28
C MET A 57 3.40 -2.47 1.23
N CYS A 58 3.81 -1.88 2.35
CA CYS A 58 4.06 -0.43 2.45
C CYS A 58 5.25 0.11 1.65
N THR A 59 6.16 -0.76 1.18
CA THR A 59 7.41 -0.36 0.50
C THR A 59 7.58 -0.93 -0.89
N SER A 60 6.73 -1.87 -1.30
CA SER A 60 6.84 -2.62 -2.56
C SER A 60 7.01 -1.72 -3.77
N PHE A 61 6.38 -0.54 -3.76
CA PHE A 61 6.43 0.45 -4.83
C PHE A 61 7.67 1.36 -4.81
N LEU A 62 8.49 1.32 -3.75
CA LEU A 62 9.73 2.10 -3.61
C LEU A 62 10.97 1.31 -4.05
N VAL A 63 10.86 -0.01 -4.16
CA VAL A 63 11.96 -0.89 -4.58
C VAL A 63 12.20 -0.72 -6.07
N ASP A 64 13.45 -0.49 -6.47
CA ASP A 64 13.83 -0.36 -7.88
C ASP A 64 13.59 -1.70 -8.61
N PRO A 65 12.89 -1.71 -9.77
CA PRO A 65 12.68 -2.93 -10.55
C PRO A 65 13.96 -3.63 -11.01
N CYS A 66 15.09 -2.92 -11.10
CA CYS A 66 16.39 -3.46 -11.52
C CYS A 66 17.17 -4.07 -10.36
N GLU A 67 16.78 -3.82 -9.11
CA GLU A 67 17.42 -4.45 -7.97
C GLU A 67 17.17 -5.96 -8.03
N PRO A 68 18.20 -6.79 -7.79
CA PRO A 68 18.04 -8.24 -7.81
C PRO A 68 17.02 -8.63 -6.75
N GLN A 69 15.80 -8.83 -7.21
CA GLN A 69 14.76 -9.53 -6.52
C GLN A 69 15.20 -11.00 -6.49
N ALA A 70 16.13 -11.34 -5.59
CA ALA A 70 16.34 -12.72 -5.16
C ALA A 70 15.08 -13.14 -4.37
N LEU A 71 13.94 -13.08 -5.04
CA LEU A 71 12.63 -13.37 -4.50
C LEU A 71 12.49 -14.87 -4.58
N ASN A 72 12.54 -15.48 -3.41
CA ASN A 72 11.83 -16.73 -3.22
C ASN A 72 10.33 -16.42 -3.04
N LEU A 73 9.74 -15.72 -4.02
CA LEU A 73 8.33 -15.33 -4.05
C LEU A 73 7.45 -16.57 -3.86
N PHE A 74 7.91 -17.68 -4.43
CA PHE A 74 7.32 -19.00 -4.27
C PHE A 74 7.30 -19.45 -2.80
N ASN A 75 8.43 -19.39 -2.08
CA ASN A 75 8.44 -19.75 -0.66
C ASN A 75 7.59 -18.82 0.20
N ILE A 76 7.62 -17.51 -0.05
CA ILE A 76 6.77 -16.56 0.69
C ILE A 76 5.30 -16.83 0.41
N SER A 77 4.91 -17.02 -0.86
CA SER A 77 3.54 -17.35 -1.26
C SER A 77 3.07 -18.66 -0.61
N ASN A 78 3.90 -19.70 -0.65
CA ASN A 78 3.61 -20.97 0.02
C ASN A 78 3.48 -20.82 1.53
N ALA A 79 4.35 -20.00 2.16
CA ALA A 79 4.27 -19.75 3.59
C ALA A 79 2.99 -19.00 3.96
N VAL A 80 2.60 -17.98 3.19
CA VAL A 80 1.31 -17.28 3.38
C VAL A 80 0.13 -18.20 3.18
N HIS A 81 0.18 -19.08 2.17
CA HIS A 81 -0.86 -20.09 1.95
C HIS A 81 -0.96 -21.07 3.14
N ARG A 82 0.17 -21.54 3.67
CA ARG A 82 0.21 -22.41 4.87
C ARG A 82 -0.27 -21.70 6.13
N MET A 83 0.05 -20.41 6.26
CA MET A 83 -0.39 -19.59 7.39
C MET A 83 -1.91 -19.41 7.39
N GLY A 84 -2.56 -19.42 6.21
CA GLY A 84 -4.02 -19.40 6.09
C GLY A 84 -4.65 -18.23 6.84
N ASP A 85 -5.66 -18.54 7.67
CA ASP A 85 -6.37 -17.57 8.51
C ASP A 85 -5.72 -17.40 9.90
N TRP A 86 -4.41 -17.60 10.01
CA TRP A 86 -3.73 -17.31 11.27
C TRP A 86 -3.88 -15.83 11.65
N HIS A 87 -4.23 -15.59 12.90
CA HIS A 87 -4.54 -14.26 13.40
C HIS A 87 -3.27 -13.50 13.82
N HIS A 88 -2.82 -12.57 12.99
CA HIS A 88 -1.68 -11.72 13.32
C HIS A 88 -2.08 -10.61 14.32
N PRO A 89 -1.36 -10.38 15.42
CA PRO A 89 -1.74 -9.38 16.44
C PRO A 89 -1.93 -7.95 15.92
N MET A 90 -1.20 -7.56 14.86
CA MET A 90 -1.31 -6.21 14.28
C MET A 90 -2.59 -6.00 13.46
N TYR A 91 -3.04 -6.99 12.70
CA TYR A 91 -4.02 -6.78 11.64
C TYR A 91 -4.97 -7.97 11.42
N GLY A 92 -4.97 -8.98 12.28
CA GLY A 92 -5.78 -10.18 12.14
C GLY A 92 -5.39 -11.04 10.92
N THR A 93 -6.40 -11.53 10.19
CA THR A 93 -6.29 -12.53 9.10
C THR A 93 -6.07 -11.89 7.73
N CYS A 94 -5.21 -10.87 7.66
CA CYS A 94 -5.04 -10.03 6.47
C CYS A 94 -3.85 -10.41 5.57
N SER A 95 -3.00 -11.35 5.97
CA SER A 95 -1.67 -11.55 5.37
C SER A 95 -1.70 -11.89 3.88
N GLY A 96 -2.71 -12.63 3.42
CA GLY A 96 -2.94 -12.89 2.00
C GLY A 96 -3.14 -11.60 1.20
N LEU A 97 -3.96 -10.67 1.72
CA LEU A 97 -4.17 -9.37 1.09
C LEU A 97 -2.89 -8.51 1.08
N LEU A 98 -2.11 -8.52 2.17
CA LEU A 98 -0.85 -7.76 2.21
C LEU A 98 0.12 -8.23 1.12
N LEU A 99 0.22 -9.55 0.90
CA LEU A 99 1.02 -10.12 -0.17
C LEU A 99 0.51 -9.71 -1.56
N ILE A 100 -0.80 -9.75 -1.78
CA ILE A 100 -1.42 -9.32 -3.05
C ILE A 100 -1.07 -7.85 -3.33
N ILE A 101 -1.28 -6.96 -2.34
CA ILE A 101 -0.98 -5.52 -2.50
C ILE A 101 0.51 -5.27 -2.71
N ALA A 102 1.40 -6.02 -2.03
CA ALA A 102 2.83 -5.91 -2.28
C ALA A 102 3.20 -6.28 -3.73
N ASN A 103 2.55 -7.28 -4.31
CA ASN A 103 2.72 -7.63 -5.73
C ASN A 103 2.17 -6.53 -6.65
N VAL A 104 1.03 -5.94 -6.31
CA VAL A 104 0.48 -4.77 -7.02
C VAL A 104 1.47 -3.60 -6.99
N GLY A 105 2.04 -3.27 -5.83
CA GLY A 105 2.99 -2.16 -5.72
C GLY A 105 4.26 -2.36 -6.55
N ARG A 106 4.83 -3.57 -6.53
CA ARG A 106 5.97 -3.93 -7.40
C ARG A 106 5.61 -3.79 -8.88
N TYR A 107 4.45 -4.30 -9.29
CA TYR A 107 3.98 -4.22 -10.68
C TYR A 107 3.75 -2.76 -11.11
N CYS A 108 3.10 -1.95 -10.27
CA CYS A 108 2.87 -0.53 -10.53
C CYS A 108 4.18 0.25 -10.66
N ARG A 109 5.17 -0.03 -9.80
CA ARG A 109 6.52 0.56 -9.89
C ARG A 109 7.22 0.19 -11.20
N GLN A 110 7.14 -1.08 -11.62
CA GLN A 110 7.68 -1.53 -12.90
C GLN A 110 7.04 -0.81 -14.09
N ILE A 111 5.71 -0.62 -14.08
CA ILE A 111 5.01 0.11 -15.14
C ILE A 111 5.41 1.58 -15.15
N LEU A 112 5.51 2.22 -13.99
CA LEU A 112 5.90 3.63 -13.90
C LEU A 112 7.27 3.90 -14.52
N ASP A 113 8.23 3.02 -14.26
CA ASP A 113 9.59 3.17 -14.79
C ASP A 113 9.70 2.70 -16.26
N ALA A 114 8.87 1.73 -16.67
CA ALA A 114 8.88 1.19 -18.02
C ALA A 114 7.44 0.85 -18.50
N PRO A 115 6.66 1.85 -18.97
CA PRO A 115 5.27 1.65 -19.40
C PRO A 115 5.11 0.57 -20.50
N GLN A 116 6.13 0.38 -21.32
CA GLN A 116 6.19 -0.65 -22.36
C GLN A 116 6.22 -2.10 -21.85
N LYS A 117 6.50 -2.33 -20.55
CA LYS A 117 6.50 -3.66 -19.92
C LYS A 117 5.10 -4.07 -19.40
N ARG A 118 4.07 -3.30 -19.73
CA ARG A 118 2.67 -3.58 -19.33
C ARG A 118 2.24 -4.98 -19.74
N ASN A 119 1.61 -5.71 -18.82
CA ASN A 119 1.09 -7.05 -19.05
C ASN A 119 -0.38 -7.14 -18.61
N LEU A 120 -1.29 -7.17 -19.59
CA LEU A 120 -2.74 -7.20 -19.36
C LEU A 120 -3.21 -8.45 -18.62
N MET A 121 -2.58 -9.61 -18.86
CA MET A 121 -2.92 -10.85 -18.15
C MET A 121 -2.54 -10.75 -16.68
N HIS A 122 -1.35 -10.20 -16.38
CA HIS A 122 -0.91 -10.01 -15.00
C HIS A 122 -1.81 -8.99 -14.28
N GLU A 123 -2.20 -7.91 -14.96
CA GLU A 123 -3.18 -6.94 -14.47
C GLU A 123 -4.51 -7.60 -14.07
N ALA A 124 -5.06 -8.44 -14.94
CA ALA A 124 -6.32 -9.14 -14.69
C ALA A 124 -6.20 -10.12 -13.50
N VAL A 125 -5.08 -10.82 -13.37
CA VAL A 125 -4.82 -11.72 -12.23
C VAL A 125 -4.77 -10.95 -10.91
N LEU A 126 -4.04 -9.83 -10.86
CA LEU A 126 -3.93 -9.01 -9.64
C LEU A 126 -5.28 -8.40 -9.24
N GLU A 127 -6.05 -7.90 -10.21
CA GLU A 127 -7.40 -7.38 -9.99
C GLU A 127 -8.36 -8.48 -9.52
N ALA A 128 -8.32 -9.67 -10.13
CA ALA A 128 -9.11 -10.81 -9.70
C ALA A 128 -8.76 -11.22 -8.26
N GLN A 129 -7.47 -11.25 -7.91
CA GLN A 129 -7.03 -11.54 -6.54
C GLN A 129 -7.58 -10.51 -5.54
N LEU A 130 -7.52 -9.21 -5.85
CA LEU A 130 -8.07 -8.16 -4.98
C LEU A 130 -9.59 -8.22 -4.86
N THR A 131 -10.31 -8.47 -5.96
CA THR A 131 -11.79 -8.45 -5.97
C THR A 131 -12.41 -9.71 -5.37
N THR A 132 -11.74 -10.86 -5.48
CA THR A 132 -12.24 -12.14 -4.95
C THR A 132 -11.78 -12.43 -3.53
N TRP A 133 -10.79 -11.70 -3.00
CA TRP A 133 -10.33 -11.88 -1.64
C TRP A 133 -11.39 -11.42 -0.63
N LYS A 134 -11.85 -12.34 0.21
CA LYS A 134 -12.92 -12.14 1.19
C LYS A 134 -12.65 -12.93 2.48
N PRO A 135 -11.92 -12.39 3.46
CA PRO A 135 -11.84 -13.02 4.78
C PRO A 135 -13.11 -12.70 5.58
N VAL A 136 -13.33 -13.46 6.64
CA VAL A 136 -14.28 -13.09 7.69
C VAL A 136 -13.51 -12.26 8.72
N PRO A 137 -13.74 -10.94 8.83
CA PRO A 137 -13.01 -10.13 9.80
C PRO A 137 -13.45 -10.49 11.23
N PRO A 138 -12.52 -10.58 12.18
CA PRO A 138 -12.84 -10.97 13.56
C PRO A 138 -13.55 -9.84 14.33
N ASN A 139 -13.48 -8.59 13.85
CA ASN A 139 -14.25 -7.48 14.38
C ASN A 139 -14.53 -6.42 13.28
N PRO A 140 -15.51 -5.52 13.47
CA PRO A 140 -15.88 -4.53 12.45
C PRO A 140 -14.75 -3.57 12.05
N GLY A 141 -13.89 -3.19 13.00
CA GLY A 141 -12.76 -2.29 12.74
C GLY A 141 -11.74 -2.90 11.77
N LEU A 142 -11.46 -4.20 11.90
CA LEU A 142 -10.64 -4.93 10.94
C LEU A 142 -11.34 -5.10 9.59
N GLY A 143 -12.65 -5.33 9.57
CA GLY A 143 -13.42 -5.35 8.32
C GLY A 143 -13.24 -4.06 7.51
N HIS A 144 -13.38 -2.91 8.16
CA HIS A 144 -13.14 -1.61 7.52
C HIS A 144 -11.69 -1.41 7.07
N LEU A 145 -10.72 -1.86 7.86
CA LEU A 145 -9.31 -1.78 7.48
C LEU A 145 -9.00 -2.64 6.24
N TYR A 146 -9.59 -3.83 6.16
CA TYR A 146 -9.41 -4.76 5.05
C TYR A 146 -9.98 -4.20 3.75
N GLU A 147 -11.17 -3.61 3.80
CA GLU A 147 -11.76 -2.93 2.65
C GLU A 147 -10.91 -1.74 2.21
N ALA A 148 -10.40 -0.93 3.14
CA ALA A 148 -9.50 0.17 2.81
C ALA A 148 -8.19 -0.30 2.15
N PHE A 149 -7.60 -1.42 2.61
CA PHE A 149 -6.43 -2.02 1.96
C PHE A 149 -6.73 -2.57 0.57
N ARG A 150 -7.86 -3.26 0.41
CA ARG A 150 -8.31 -3.80 -0.87
C ARG A 150 -8.53 -2.68 -1.89
N ASN A 151 -9.23 -1.62 -1.48
CA ASN A 151 -9.48 -0.44 -2.31
C ASN A 151 -8.20 0.36 -2.61
N HIS A 152 -7.25 0.44 -1.68
CA HIS A 152 -5.91 0.97 -1.94
C HIS A 152 -5.23 0.20 -3.09
N GLY A 153 -5.20 -1.14 -3.02
CA GLY A 153 -4.61 -1.96 -4.09
C GLY A 153 -5.29 -1.75 -5.45
N LEU A 154 -6.63 -1.70 -5.48
CA LEU A 154 -7.40 -1.46 -6.70
C LEU A 154 -7.14 -0.07 -7.29
N THR A 155 -7.25 0.97 -6.47
CA THR A 155 -6.97 2.35 -6.86
C THR A 155 -5.58 2.49 -7.45
N PHE A 156 -4.59 1.90 -6.79
CA PHE A 156 -3.19 1.97 -7.21
C PHE A 156 -2.96 1.26 -8.55
N LEU A 157 -3.57 0.08 -8.74
CA LEU A 157 -3.51 -0.68 -9.98
C LEU A 157 -4.15 0.08 -11.15
N TYR A 158 -5.38 0.58 -10.99
CA TYR A 158 -6.06 1.32 -12.04
C TYR A 158 -5.35 2.63 -12.38
N ARG A 159 -4.80 3.34 -11.40
CA ARG A 159 -4.07 4.59 -11.66
C ARG A 159 -2.75 4.32 -12.41
N ALA A 160 -2.05 3.23 -12.11
CA ALA A 160 -0.88 2.80 -12.88
C ALA A 160 -1.25 2.41 -14.34
N ARG A 161 -2.39 1.74 -14.54
CA ARG A 161 -2.93 1.45 -15.89
C ARG A 161 -3.23 2.73 -16.66
N ALA A 162 -3.94 3.68 -16.05
CA ALA A 162 -4.24 4.98 -16.64
C ALA A 162 -2.96 5.72 -17.07
N HIS A 163 -1.93 5.67 -16.21
CA HIS A 163 -0.64 6.27 -16.52
C HIS A 163 0.03 5.63 -17.74
N ALA A 164 0.09 4.30 -17.80
CA ALA A 164 0.65 3.59 -18.95
C ALA A 164 -0.14 3.86 -20.23
N GLN A 165 -1.47 3.91 -20.14
CA GLN A 165 -2.35 4.22 -21.25
C GLN A 165 -2.16 5.64 -21.75
N SER A 166 -1.98 6.64 -20.87
CA SER A 166 -1.72 8.03 -21.30
C SER A 166 -0.41 8.20 -22.07
N SER A 167 0.52 7.25 -21.93
CA SER A 167 1.78 7.21 -22.68
C SER A 167 1.63 6.52 -24.05
N CYS A 168 0.46 5.96 -24.35
CA CYS A 168 0.11 5.31 -25.61
C CYS A 168 -1.14 6.00 -26.21
N LEU A 169 -1.36 5.92 -27.52
CA LEU A 169 -2.59 6.45 -28.13
C LEU A 169 -3.76 5.51 -27.76
N GLY A 170 -4.46 5.80 -26.67
CA GLY A 170 -5.56 5.00 -26.11
C GLY A 170 -6.96 5.54 -26.45
N ASP A 171 -7.96 4.68 -26.25
CA ASP A 171 -9.40 4.94 -26.44
C ASP A 171 -10.00 5.79 -25.29
N PRO A 172 -10.60 6.96 -25.57
CA PRO A 172 -11.14 7.88 -24.57
C PRO A 172 -12.21 7.26 -23.65
N ASP A 173 -13.10 6.42 -24.18
CA ASP A 173 -14.26 5.91 -23.44
C ASP A 173 -13.85 4.94 -22.32
N SER A 174 -12.77 4.19 -22.54
CA SER A 174 -12.17 3.32 -21.53
C SER A 174 -11.55 4.09 -20.36
N SER A 175 -11.20 5.36 -20.58
CA SER A 175 -10.54 6.20 -19.58
C SER A 175 -11.52 6.79 -18.57
N GLU A 176 -12.73 7.18 -19.00
CA GLU A 176 -13.74 7.77 -18.11
C GLU A 176 -14.32 6.74 -17.13
N ALA A 177 -14.65 5.53 -17.60
CA ALA A 177 -15.16 4.47 -16.74
C ALA A 177 -14.14 4.08 -15.65
N GLN A 178 -12.86 4.05 -16.01
CA GLN A 178 -11.79 3.77 -15.06
C GLN A 178 -11.62 4.92 -14.05
N GLU A 179 -11.75 6.18 -14.46
CA GLU A 179 -11.70 7.33 -13.55
C GLU A 179 -12.83 7.28 -12.52
N HIS A 180 -14.06 6.95 -12.95
CA HIS A 180 -15.19 6.79 -12.06
C HIS A 180 -14.93 5.69 -11.00
N LEU A 181 -14.39 4.54 -11.42
CA LEU A 181 -14.03 3.46 -10.49
C LEU A 181 -12.96 3.90 -9.49
N ILE A 182 -11.92 4.61 -9.94
CA ILE A 182 -10.87 5.12 -9.05
C ILE A 182 -11.47 6.07 -8.01
N GLN A 183 -12.34 7.00 -8.44
CA GLN A 183 -12.98 7.92 -7.54
C GLN A 183 -13.91 7.21 -6.53
N GLN A 184 -14.69 6.23 -6.99
CA GLN A 184 -15.53 5.42 -6.11
C GLN A 184 -14.70 4.71 -5.03
N TYR A 185 -13.62 4.02 -5.41
CA TYR A 185 -12.77 3.33 -4.44
C TYR A 185 -12.11 4.29 -3.45
N ALA A 186 -11.72 5.49 -3.89
CA ALA A 186 -11.16 6.52 -3.03
C ALA A 186 -12.19 6.99 -1.98
N GLU A 187 -13.41 7.31 -2.39
CA GLU A 187 -14.48 7.74 -1.49
C GLU A 187 -14.85 6.64 -0.48
N GLU A 188 -15.01 5.39 -0.95
CA GLU A 188 -15.27 4.21 -0.10
C GLU A 188 -14.13 3.96 0.89
N THR A 189 -12.87 4.11 0.46
CA THR A 189 -11.70 3.97 1.34
C THR A 189 -11.76 4.98 2.48
N VAL A 190 -11.99 6.26 2.18
CA VAL A 190 -12.12 7.28 3.22
C VAL A 190 -13.27 6.95 4.15
N HIS A 191 -14.43 6.58 3.61
CA HIS A 191 -15.59 6.19 4.42
C HIS A 191 -15.27 5.07 5.39
N HIS A 192 -14.68 3.96 4.93
CA HIS A 192 -14.29 2.83 5.77
C HIS A 192 -13.30 3.24 6.87
N LEU A 193 -12.28 4.01 6.52
CA LEU A 193 -11.28 4.46 7.50
C LEU A 193 -11.89 5.38 8.56
N MET A 194 -12.92 6.15 8.21
CA MET A 194 -13.62 7.02 9.17
C MET A 194 -14.50 6.25 10.16
N GLN A 195 -15.00 5.06 9.78
CA GLN A 195 -15.74 4.18 10.70
C GLN A 195 -14.85 3.58 11.81
N ILE A 196 -13.53 3.58 11.62
CA ILE A 196 -12.59 3.14 12.65
C ILE A 196 -12.38 4.28 13.67
N PRO A 197 -12.69 4.08 14.97
CA PRO A 197 -12.49 5.11 15.98
C PRO A 197 -11.04 5.59 16.03
N ALA A 198 -10.83 6.89 16.22
CA ALA A 198 -9.48 7.45 16.35
C ALA A 198 -8.72 6.94 17.59
N THR A 199 -9.42 6.35 18.56
CA THR A 199 -8.82 5.68 19.72
C THR A 199 -8.39 4.24 19.44
N SER A 200 -8.74 3.68 18.28
CA SER A 200 -8.37 2.31 17.91
C SER A 200 -6.89 2.20 17.56
N TYR A 201 -6.26 1.09 17.96
CA TYR A 201 -4.90 0.74 17.55
C TYR A 201 -4.75 0.61 16.03
N TYR A 202 -5.85 0.34 15.31
CA TYR A 202 -5.83 0.24 13.85
C TYR A 202 -5.55 1.56 13.13
N LEU A 203 -5.60 2.69 13.86
CA LEU A 203 -5.24 4.00 13.33
C LEU A 203 -3.83 4.02 12.71
N ASN A 204 -2.88 3.25 13.28
CA ASN A 204 -1.50 3.17 12.79
C ASN A 204 -1.36 2.56 11.39
N PHE A 205 -2.39 1.90 10.88
CA PHE A 205 -2.36 1.19 9.60
C PHE A 205 -3.03 1.95 8.45
N GLN A 206 -3.52 3.16 8.72
CA GLN A 206 -4.37 3.88 7.76
C GLN A 206 -3.61 4.82 6.82
N SER A 207 -2.36 5.17 7.12
CA SER A 207 -1.65 6.25 6.41
C SER A 207 -1.52 6.04 4.90
N LEU A 208 -1.14 4.83 4.47
CA LEU A 208 -0.96 4.52 3.05
C LEU A 208 -2.30 4.50 2.28
N PRO A 209 -3.36 3.83 2.77
CA PRO A 209 -4.70 3.96 2.19
C PRO A 209 -5.22 5.39 2.16
N LEU A 210 -5.00 6.18 3.21
CA LEU A 210 -5.41 7.60 3.26
C LEU A 210 -4.68 8.44 2.21
N LEU A 211 -3.36 8.24 2.04
CA LEU A 211 -2.62 8.93 0.99
C LEU A 211 -3.19 8.58 -0.39
N THR A 212 -3.40 7.28 -0.63
CA THR A 212 -3.86 6.80 -1.94
C THR A 212 -5.26 7.26 -2.27
N ALA A 213 -6.20 7.16 -1.33
CA ALA A 213 -7.56 7.62 -1.53
C ALA A 213 -7.62 9.15 -1.57
N GLY A 214 -6.90 9.80 -0.66
CA GLY A 214 -6.82 11.26 -0.57
C GLY A 214 -6.36 11.89 -1.89
N SER A 215 -5.36 11.32 -2.58
CA SER A 215 -4.83 11.87 -3.83
C SER A 215 -5.84 11.89 -4.98
N GLU A 216 -6.89 11.07 -4.89
CA GLU A 216 -7.93 10.94 -5.89
C GLU A 216 -9.17 11.79 -5.60
N LEU A 217 -9.25 12.44 -4.43
CA LEU A 217 -10.36 13.32 -4.08
C LEU A 217 -10.35 14.61 -4.91
N THR A 218 -11.49 14.96 -5.48
CA THR A 218 -11.69 16.18 -6.29
C THR A 218 -12.13 17.36 -5.43
N LYS A 219 -12.18 18.56 -6.03
CA LYS A 219 -12.67 19.78 -5.37
C LYS A 219 -14.09 19.62 -4.80
N SER A 220 -14.92 18.79 -5.43
CA SER A 220 -16.28 18.52 -4.95
C SER A 220 -16.28 17.77 -3.61
N ASN A 221 -15.26 16.95 -3.35
CA ASN A 221 -15.10 16.13 -2.15
C ASN A 221 -14.50 16.89 -0.94
N HIS A 222 -14.77 18.19 -0.79
CA HIS A 222 -14.19 19.04 0.25
C HIS A 222 -14.31 18.44 1.67
N PHE A 223 -15.48 17.90 2.03
CA PHE A 223 -15.70 17.25 3.33
C PHE A 223 -14.85 15.98 3.53
N LEU A 224 -14.61 15.20 2.47
CA LEU A 224 -13.72 14.04 2.56
C LEU A 224 -12.26 14.48 2.68
N ARG A 225 -11.85 15.54 1.97
CA ARG A 225 -10.50 16.11 2.10
C ARG A 225 -10.24 16.55 3.55
N ASP A 226 -11.20 17.22 4.19
CA ASP A 226 -11.08 17.62 5.60
C ASP A 226 -10.94 16.41 6.55
N GLN A 227 -11.74 15.36 6.33
CA GLN A 227 -11.60 14.12 7.11
C GLN A 227 -10.22 13.46 6.93
N VAL A 228 -9.67 13.46 5.72
CA VAL A 228 -8.31 12.95 5.46
C VAL A 228 -7.27 13.79 6.21
N ARG A 229 -7.38 15.12 6.19
CA ARG A 229 -6.49 16.03 6.93
C ARG A 229 -6.49 15.70 8.43
N ASP A 230 -7.67 15.65 9.01
CA ASP A 230 -7.84 15.43 10.45
C ASP A 230 -7.37 14.04 10.85
N ARG A 231 -7.62 13.03 10.01
CA ARG A 231 -7.17 11.67 10.26
C ARG A 231 -5.64 11.55 10.21
N LEU A 232 -4.97 12.14 9.23
CA LEU A 232 -3.49 12.15 9.17
C LEU A 232 -2.87 12.87 10.37
N ARG A 233 -3.48 13.98 10.83
CA ARG A 233 -3.07 14.68 12.07
C ARG A 233 -3.29 13.82 13.32
N ALA A 234 -4.38 13.07 13.37
CA ALA A 234 -4.64 12.14 14.47
C ALA A 234 -3.61 11.00 14.50
N ILE A 235 -3.28 10.41 13.34
CA ILE A 235 -2.23 9.39 13.22
C ILE A 235 -0.88 9.96 13.67
N TYR A 236 -0.52 11.16 13.20
CA TYR A 236 0.71 11.83 13.64
C TYR A 236 0.71 12.09 15.15
N SER A 237 -0.42 12.49 15.73
CA SER A 237 -0.52 12.71 17.18
C SER A 237 -0.30 11.43 17.98
N LEU A 238 -0.68 10.28 17.42
CA LEU A 238 -0.52 8.95 18.04
C LEU A 238 0.92 8.43 17.96
N ASN A 239 1.55 8.44 16.78
CA ASN A 239 2.85 7.78 16.57
C ASN A 239 4.03 8.73 16.35
N ARG A 240 3.77 10.04 16.18
CA ARG A 240 4.76 11.10 15.96
C ARG A 240 5.67 10.88 14.75
N LEU A 241 5.29 10.03 13.80
CA LEU A 241 6.07 9.76 12.60
C LEU A 241 5.93 10.92 11.61
N PRO A 242 7.02 11.65 11.28
CA PRO A 242 6.96 12.80 10.38
C PRO A 242 6.41 12.49 8.98
N ALA A 243 6.54 11.24 8.53
CA ALA A 243 6.01 10.76 7.27
C ALA A 243 4.50 11.04 7.10
N ASN A 244 3.72 11.02 8.17
CA ASN A 244 2.28 11.34 8.11
C ASN A 244 2.01 12.81 7.77
N MET A 245 2.85 13.72 8.25
CA MET A 245 2.75 15.15 7.91
C MET A 245 3.28 15.43 6.50
N LEU A 246 4.29 14.68 6.05
CA LEU A 246 4.74 14.73 4.65
C LEU A 246 3.68 14.18 3.70
N ALA A 247 2.96 13.12 4.07
CA ALA A 247 1.80 12.62 3.31
C ALA A 247 0.73 13.70 3.20
N LEU A 248 0.43 14.41 4.29
CA LEU A 248 -0.51 15.51 4.28
C LEU A 248 -0.03 16.65 3.36
N GLN A 249 1.23 17.06 3.46
CA GLN A 249 1.79 18.09 2.57
C GLN A 249 1.64 17.68 1.09
N LEU A 250 1.99 16.44 0.78
CA LEU A 250 1.86 15.89 -0.57
C LEU A 250 0.41 15.93 -1.08
N LEU A 251 -0.56 15.61 -0.22
CA LEU A 251 -1.98 15.67 -0.58
C LEU A 251 -2.43 17.09 -0.92
N GLU A 252 -2.04 18.10 -0.15
CA GLU A 252 -2.39 19.50 -0.45
C GLU A 252 -1.84 19.92 -1.82
N GLU A 253 -0.58 19.58 -2.11
CA GLU A 253 0.02 19.87 -3.42
C GLU A 253 -0.70 19.17 -4.57
N LEU A 254 -1.12 17.91 -4.38
CA LEU A 254 -1.85 17.15 -5.38
C LEU A 254 -3.27 17.69 -5.58
N TRP A 255 -3.92 18.15 -4.52
CA TRP A 255 -5.22 18.81 -4.61
C TRP A 255 -5.13 20.14 -5.34
N ASP A 256 -4.14 20.98 -5.04
CA ASP A 256 -3.92 22.25 -5.74
C ASP A 256 -3.65 22.03 -7.24
N ALA A 257 -2.81 21.04 -7.57
CA ALA A 257 -2.52 20.68 -8.96
C ALA A 257 -3.75 20.17 -9.70
N ARG A 258 -4.53 19.28 -9.07
CA ARG A 258 -5.78 18.73 -9.64
C ARG A 258 -6.83 19.83 -9.85
N ASP A 259 -7.03 20.68 -8.86
CA ASP A 259 -8.02 21.77 -8.89
C ASP A 259 -7.65 22.84 -9.93
N SER A 260 -6.36 22.93 -10.30
CA SER A 260 -5.84 23.78 -11.38
C SER A 260 -5.85 23.10 -12.76
N GLY A 261 -6.38 21.87 -12.88
CA GLY A 261 -6.48 21.14 -14.15
C GLY A 261 -5.25 20.30 -14.52
N HIS A 262 -4.35 20.05 -13.57
CA HIS A 262 -3.12 19.26 -13.76
C HIS A 262 -3.07 18.06 -12.79
N PRO A 263 -3.99 17.09 -12.89
CA PRO A 263 -3.98 15.92 -12.02
C PRO A 263 -2.68 15.12 -12.21
N SER A 264 -2.12 14.66 -11.10
CA SER A 264 -0.91 13.83 -11.09
C SER A 264 -1.11 12.59 -10.25
N PHE A 265 -0.53 11.48 -10.68
CA PHE A 265 -0.45 10.28 -9.88
C PHE A 265 0.54 10.51 -8.73
N TRP A 266 0.08 10.35 -7.48
CA TRP A 266 0.87 10.68 -6.29
C TRP A 266 2.27 10.05 -6.30
N LEU A 267 2.38 8.78 -6.70
CA LEU A 267 3.67 8.08 -6.70
C LEU A 267 4.64 8.73 -7.71
N ARG A 268 4.17 9.03 -8.92
CA ARG A 268 4.96 9.75 -9.93
C ARG A 268 5.43 11.11 -9.39
N HIS A 269 4.54 11.85 -8.75
CA HIS A 269 4.86 13.16 -8.17
C HIS A 269 5.93 13.06 -7.08
N THR A 270 5.84 12.07 -6.19
CA THR A 270 6.86 11.85 -5.15
C THR A 270 8.21 11.46 -5.73
N LEU A 271 8.24 10.59 -6.74
CA LEU A 271 9.48 10.16 -7.38
C LEU A 271 10.18 11.28 -8.15
N GLN A 272 9.40 12.17 -8.80
CA GLN A 272 9.94 13.37 -9.45
C GLN A 272 10.59 14.33 -8.45
N LYS A 273 10.13 14.33 -7.19
CA LYS A 273 10.73 15.10 -6.09
C LYS A 273 11.86 14.36 -5.37
N ASP A 274 12.21 13.15 -5.81
CA ASP A 274 13.14 12.25 -5.15
C ASP A 274 12.75 11.95 -3.69
N TRP A 275 11.45 11.84 -3.42
CA TRP A 275 10.90 11.46 -2.11
C TRP A 275 10.55 9.98 -2.09
N ARG A 276 11.00 9.28 -1.05
CA ARG A 276 10.68 7.87 -0.79
C ARG A 276 9.90 7.75 0.53
N LEU A 277 8.63 8.10 0.46
CA LEU A 277 7.76 8.19 1.62
C LEU A 277 7.37 6.77 2.12
N LEU A 278 7.81 6.40 3.32
CA LEU A 278 7.38 5.16 3.99
C LEU A 278 6.17 5.45 4.88
N LEU A 279 5.03 4.85 4.56
CA LEU A 279 3.80 4.95 5.35
C LEU A 279 3.40 3.57 5.90
N GLY A 280 3.90 3.23 7.10
CA GLY A 280 3.60 2.00 7.86
C GLY A 280 4.49 1.74 9.07
#